data_AF-A0A504IVH5-F1
#
_entry.id   AF-A0A504IVH5-F1
#
_cell.length_a   1.000
_cell.length_b   1.000
_cell.length_c   1.000
_cell.angle_alpha   90.00
_cell.angle_beta   90.00
_cell.angle_gamma   90.00
#
_symmetry.space_group_name_H-M   'P 1'
#
loop_
_entity.id
_entity.type
_entity.pdbx_description
1 polymer ?
#
loop_
_entity_poly.entity_id
_entity_poly.type
_entity_poly.pdbx_seq_one_letter_code
_entity_poly.pdbx_strand_id
1 'polypeptide(L)' 'MNSNTIKKVGSVLLIITGAIILLTEMYTATKNYYFQSIGIIFLMIGLFLINSNIKSKSEQNSFIEDKQEEEND' A
#
# COMPACT_ATOMS: atom_id res chain seq x y z
N MET A 1 -4.60 1.41 18.43
CA MET A 1 -3.69 1.50 17.26
C MET A 1 -4.32 2.48 16.26
N ASN A 2 -3.56 3.45 15.72
CA ASN A 2 -4.08 4.47 14.81
C ASN A 2 -4.63 3.81 13.52
N SER A 3 -5.77 4.27 13.00
CA SER A 3 -6.39 3.79 11.77
C SER A 3 -5.46 3.86 10.56
N ASN A 4 -4.57 4.86 10.49
CA ASN A 4 -3.56 4.97 9.45
C ASN A 4 -2.48 3.88 9.56
N THR A 5 -2.05 3.55 10.78
CA THR A 5 -1.10 2.46 11.01
C THR A 5 -1.72 1.10 10.67
N ILE A 6 -2.99 0.89 11.02
CA ILE A 6 -3.74 -0.33 10.69
C ILE A 6 -3.84 -0.54 9.17
N LYS A 7 -4.16 0.51 8.41
CA LYS A 7 -4.22 0.45 6.93
C LYS A 7 -2.86 0.09 6.32
N LYS A 8 -1.77 0.66 6.84
CA LYS A 8 -0.42 0.39 6.37
C LYS A 8 -0.01 -1.07 6.65
N VAL A 9 -0.27 -1.56 7.87
CA VAL A 9 -0.01 -2.96 8.25
C VAL A 9 -0.85 -3.93 7.41
N GLY A 10 -2.14 -3.64 7.20
CA GLY A 10 -3.02 -4.46 6.37
C GLY A 10 -2.54 -4.58 4.92
N SER A 11 -2.02 -3.49 4.36
CA SER A 11 -1.46 -3.49 2.99
C SER A 11 -0.22 -4.37 2.88
N VAL A 12 0.68 -4.31 3.88
CA VAL A 12 1.88 -5.15 3.94
C VAL A 12 1.53 -6.64 4.10
N LEU A 13 0.53 -6.96 4.93
CA LEU A 13 0.05 -8.34 5.08
C LEU A 13 -0.53 -8.90 3.78
N LEU A 14 -1.24 -8.06 3.01
CA LEU A 14 -1.75 -8.41 1.67
C LEU A 14 -0.62 -8.79 0.70
N ILE A 15 0.46 -7.99 0.68
CA ILE A 15 1.64 -8.25 -0.15
C ILE A 15 2.33 -9.55 0.25
N ILE A 16 2.55 -9.76 1.56
CA ILE A 16 3.19 -10.98 2.08
C ILE A 16 2.36 -12.22 1.70
N THR A 17 1.04 -12.16 1.87
CA THR A 17 0.14 -13.28 1.54
C THR A 17 0.18 -13.59 0.05
N GLY A 18 0.11 -12.57 -0.82
CA GLY A 18 0.21 -12.76 -2.27
C GLY A 18 1.54 -13.37 -2.70
N ALA A 19 2.65 -12.93 -2.09
CA ALA A 19 3.98 -13.48 -2.35
C ALA A 19 4.11 -14.95 -1.92
N ILE A 20 3.55 -15.33 -0.76
CA ILE A 20 3.55 -16.72 -0.28
C ILE A 20 2.77 -17.61 -1.25
N ILE A 21 1.58 -17.18 -1.70
CA ILE A 21 0.77 -17.94 -2.67
C ILE A 21 1.57 -18.21 -3.96
N LEU A 22 2.25 -17.20 -4.48
CA LEU A 22 3.09 -17.34 -5.68
C LEU A 22 4.28 -18.28 -5.44
N LEU A 23 4.96 -18.15 -4.31
CA LEU A 23 6.07 -19.03 -3.95
C LEU A 23 5.59 -20.48 -3.87
N THR A 24 4.46 -20.77 -3.21
CA THR A 24 3.92 -22.13 -3.14
C THR A 24 3.57 -22.71 -4.51
N GLU A 25 3.12 -21.88 -5.46
CA GLU A 25 2.88 -22.29 -6.84
C GLU A 25 4.18 -22.71 -7.54
N MET A 26 5.28 -21.97 -7.32
CA MET A 26 6.58 -22.29 -7.91
C MET A 26 7.16 -23.62 -7.43
N TYR A 27 6.90 -24.02 -6.18
CA TYR A 27 7.37 -25.29 -5.61
C TYR A 27 6.44 -26.47 -5.88
N THR A 28 5.24 -26.24 -6.43
CA THR A 28 4.26 -27.29 -6.70
C THR A 28 4.45 -27.85 -8.11
N ALA A 29 4.49 -29.19 -8.24
CA ALA A 29 4.66 -29.88 -9.53
C ALA A 29 3.46 -29.67 -10.48
N THR A 30 2.28 -29.42 -9.93
CA THR A 30 1.04 -29.09 -10.65
C THR A 30 0.85 -27.58 -10.71
N LYS A 31 1.15 -27.02 -11.88
CA LYS A 31 0.90 -25.61 -12.20
C LYS A 31 -0.58 -25.27 -12.07
N ASN A 32 -0.89 -24.33 -11.19
CA ASN A 32 -2.26 -23.93 -10.87
C ASN A 32 -2.43 -22.43 -11.13
N TYR A 33 -2.70 -22.09 -12.38
CA TYR A 33 -2.77 -20.69 -12.86
C TYR A 33 -3.82 -19.85 -12.13
N TYR A 34 -4.85 -20.46 -11.55
CA TYR A 34 -5.82 -19.78 -10.69
C TYR A 34 -5.15 -19.23 -9.42
N PHE A 35 -4.35 -20.04 -8.73
CA PHE A 35 -3.60 -19.59 -7.55
C PHE A 35 -2.56 -18.53 -7.93
N GLN A 36 -1.90 -18.69 -9.07
CA GLN A 36 -0.97 -17.68 -9.59
C GLN A 36 -1.68 -16.34 -9.81
N SER A 37 -2.85 -16.35 -10.45
CA SER A 37 -3.64 -15.14 -10.72
C SER A 37 -4.12 -14.47 -9.44
N ILE A 38 -4.60 -15.27 -8.46
CA ILE A 38 -5.02 -14.77 -7.15
C ILE A 38 -3.84 -14.10 -6.41
N GLY A 39 -2.66 -14.72 -6.43
CA GLY A 39 -1.45 -14.15 -5.83
C GLY A 39 -1.06 -12.80 -6.42
N ILE A 40 -1.14 -12.65 -7.74
CA ILE A 40 -0.87 -11.39 -8.45
C ILE A 40 -1.89 -10.31 -8.07
N ILE A 41 -3.18 -10.65 -8.00
CA ILE A 41 -4.25 -9.72 -7.60
C ILE A 41 -4.01 -9.20 -6.18
N PHE A 42 -3.68 -10.09 -5.24
CA PHE A 42 -3.36 -9.71 -3.85
C PHE A 42 -2.16 -8.75 -3.78
N LEU A 43 -1.11 -9.02 -4.55
CA LEU A 43 0.06 -8.14 -4.67
C LEU A 43 -0.32 -6.76 -5.21
N MET A 44 -1.09 -6.70 -6.29
CA MET A 44 -1.52 -5.45 -6.91
C MET A 44 -2.40 -4.61 -5.98
N ILE A 45 -3.35 -5.23 -5.27
CA ILE A 45 -4.18 -4.54 -4.27
C ILE A 45 -3.30 -4.02 -3.12
N GLY A 46 -2.38 -4.82 -2.61
CA GLY A 46 -1.48 -4.42 -1.53
C GLY A 46 -0.59 -3.24 -1.91
N LEU A 47 -0.01 -3.27 -3.11
CA LEU A 47 0.78 -2.18 -3.69
C LEU A 47 -0.06 -0.91 -3.90
N PHE A 48 -1.27 -1.07 -4.45
CA PHE A 48 -2.19 0.05 -4.65
C PHE A 48 -2.52 0.75 -3.33
N LEU A 49 -2.88 -0.01 -2.28
CA LEU A 49 -3.20 0.56 -0.98
C LEU A 49 -2.02 1.28 -0.32
N ILE A 50 -0.80 0.77 -0.53
CA ILE A 50 0.43 1.44 -0.08
C ILE A 50 0.64 2.75 -0.82
N ASN A 51 0.47 2.75 -2.14
CA ASN A 51 0.66 3.92 -2.98
C ASN A 51 -0.43 4.98 -2.74
N SER A 52 -1.69 4.59 -2.56
CA SER A 52 -2.79 5.50 -2.27
C SER A 52 -2.72 6.12 -0.87
N ASN A 53 -2.05 5.47 0.10
CA ASN A 53 -1.83 6.05 1.43
C ASN A 53 -0.65 7.04 1.49
N ILE A 54 0.16 7.14 0.44
CA ILE A 54 1.12 8.24 0.28
C ILE A 54 0.31 9.46 -0.15
N LYS A 55 -0.42 10.04 0.82
CA LYS A 55 -1.10 11.33 0.63
C LYS A 55 -0.03 12.33 0.21
N SER A 56 -0.29 13.02 -0.91
CA SER A 56 0.58 14.07 -1.44
C SER A 56 1.06 14.97 -0.31
N LYS A 57 2.39 15.08 -0.17
CA LYS A 57 3.02 16.04 0.75
C LYS A 57 2.75 17.50 0.34
N SER A 58 1.99 17.74 -0.74
CA SER A 58 1.71 19.09 -1.25
C SER A 58 0.67 19.87 -0.46
N GLU A 59 -0.26 19.23 0.27
CA GLU A 59 -1.29 19.96 1.05
C GLU A 59 -0.77 20.48 2.39
N GLN A 60 0.36 19.99 2.88
CA GLN A 60 0.90 20.41 4.18
C GLN A 60 1.81 21.64 4.07
N ASN A 61 2.24 22.00 2.85
CA ASN A 61 3.10 23.17 2.63
C ASN A 61 2.30 24.46 2.41
N SER A 62 1.09 24.38 1.85
CA SER A 62 0.25 25.58 1.64
C SER A 62 -0.26 26.18 2.96
N PHE A 63 -0.46 25.36 4.00
CA PHE A 63 -0.90 25.84 5.31
C PHE A 63 0.19 26.56 6.12
N ILE A 64 1.46 26.38 5.74
CA ILE A 64 2.60 27.03 6.39
C ILE A 64 2.91 28.37 5.72
N GLU A 65 2.65 28.49 4.43
CA GLU A 65 2.89 29.71 3.64
C GLU A 65 1.85 30.80 3.98
N ASP A 66 0.56 30.44 4.06
CA ASP A 66 -0.52 31.41 4.38
C ASP A 66 -0.40 32.01 5.80
N LYS A 67 0.24 31.32 6.75
CA LYS A 67 0.42 31.82 8.12
C LYS A 67 1.62 32.74 8.32
N GLN A 68 2.58 32.76 7.40
CA GLN A 68 3.76 33.63 7.50
C GLN A 68 3.53 35.01 6.87
N GLU A 69 2.52 35.16 6.01
CA GLU A 69 2.15 36.45 5.43
C GLU A 69 1.26 37.28 6.38
N GLU A 70 0.39 36.67 7.20
CA GLU A 70 -0.46 37.39 8.18
C GLU A 70 0.28 37.89 9.45
N GLU A 71 1.50 37.43 9.74
CA GLU A 71 2.28 37.85 10.93
C GLU A 71 3.31 38.96 10.61
N ASN A 72 3.42 39.37 9.33
CA ASN A 72 4.37 40.39 8.86
C ASN A 72 3.72 41.68 8.33
N ASP A 73 2.40 41.86 8.47
CA ASP A 73 1.65 43.11 8.23
C ASP A 73 1.04 43.65 9.54
#